data_AF-X1KI40-F1
#
_entry.id   AF-X1KI40-F1
#
_cell.length_a   1.000
_cell.length_b   1.000
_cell.length_c   1.000
_cell.angle_alpha   90.00
_cell.angle_beta   90.00
_cell.angle_gamma   90.00
#
_symmetry.space_group_name_H-M   'P 1'
#
loop_
_entity.id
_entity.type
_entity.pdbx_description
1 polymer ?
#
loop_
_entity_poly.entity_id
_entity_poly.type
_entity_poly.pdbx_seq_one_letter_code
_entity_poly.pdbx_strand_id
1 'polypeptide(L)' 'MYENGVLVSAGKGVLAGKIFRLGHMGNITENEVVATLSIIEKTLSEINYNFKLGAGVGAAENILFAK' A
#
# COMPACT_ATOMS: atom_id res chain seq x y z
N MET A 1 -6.60 3.74 -5.78
CA MET A 1 -5.30 4.28 -5.34
C MET A 1 -5.03 5.66 -5.91
N TYR A 2 -4.95 5.86 -7.23
CA TYR A 2 -4.71 7.20 -7.80
C TYR A 2 -5.77 8.23 -7.36
N GLU A 3 -7.06 7.86 -7.43
CA GLU A 3 -8.18 8.67 -6.90
C GLU A 3 -8.09 8.94 -5.38
N ASN A 4 -7.32 8.12 -4.65
CA ASN A 4 -7.06 8.28 -3.22
C ASN A 4 -5.75 9.05 -2.94
N GLY A 5 -5.16 9.69 -3.96
CA GLY A 5 -3.97 10.53 -3.81
C GLY A 5 -2.63 9.78 -3.83
N VAL A 6 -2.61 8.48 -4.14
CA VAL A 6 -1.38 7.67 -4.20
C VAL A 6 -1.18 7.08 -5.58
N LEU A 7 -0.03 7.38 -6.19
CA LEU A 7 0.41 6.79 -7.43
C LEU A 7 1.27 5.55 -7.16
N VAL A 8 0.86 4.40 -7.70
CA VAL A 8 1.63 3.16 -7.71
C VAL A 8 1.97 2.75 -9.12
N SER A 9 3.02 1.95 -9.28
CA SER A 9 3.38 1.41 -10.58
C SER A 9 2.49 0.23 -10.97
N ALA A 10 2.06 0.17 -12.23
CA ALA A 10 1.40 -1.03 -12.77
C ALA A 10 2.39 -2.20 -12.98
N GLY A 11 1.84 -3.42 -13.04
CA GLY A 11 2.53 -4.58 -13.59
C GLY A 11 2.89 -4.39 -15.08
N LYS A 12 3.93 -5.08 -15.55
CA LYS A 12 4.40 -5.04 -16.94
C LYS A 12 4.31 -6.43 -17.59
N GLY A 13 4.23 -6.48 -18.92
CA GLY A 13 4.20 -7.72 -19.69
C GLY A 13 3.08 -8.66 -19.23
N VAL A 14 3.43 -9.91 -18.90
CA VAL A 14 2.48 -10.94 -18.44
C VAL A 14 1.75 -10.61 -17.12
N LEU A 15 2.24 -9.60 -16.39
CA LEU A 15 1.67 -9.11 -15.12
C LEU A 15 0.83 -7.83 -15.29
N ALA A 16 0.73 -7.27 -16.50
CA ALA A 16 -0.10 -6.10 -16.74
C ALA A 16 -1.56 -6.38 -16.36
N GLY A 17 -2.17 -5.46 -15.61
CA GLY A 17 -3.54 -5.58 -15.09
C GLY A 17 -3.74 -6.59 -13.95
N LYS A 18 -2.71 -7.35 -13.56
CA LYS A 18 -2.81 -8.38 -12.50
C LYS A 18 -2.25 -7.92 -11.15
N ILE A 19 -1.27 -7.02 -11.19
CA ILE A 19 -0.61 -6.50 -9.99
C ILE A 19 -0.42 -5.00 -10.07
N PHE A 20 -0.20 -4.41 -8.90
CA PHE A 20 0.48 -3.13 -8.73
C PHE A 20 1.80 -3.36 -7.99
N ARG A 21 2.70 -2.38 -8.03
CA ARG A 21 3.99 -2.40 -7.34
C ARG A 21 4.13 -1.15 -6.49
N LEU A 22 4.41 -1.36 -5.20
CA LEU A 22 4.78 -0.31 -4.26
C LEU A 22 6.31 -0.18 -4.25
N GLY A 23 6.83 0.96 -4.71
CA GLY A 23 8.25 1.26 -4.61
C GLY A 23 8.58 1.88 -3.26
N HIS A 24 9.61 1.36 -2.57
CA HIS A 24 10.11 1.88 -1.29
C HIS A 24 11.61 2.22 -1.39
N MET A 25 11.99 3.02 -2.39
CA MET A 25 13.39 3.30 -2.74
C MET A 25 13.66 4.80 -2.72
N GLY A 26 14.90 5.18 -2.35
CA GLY A 26 15.35 6.57 -2.36
C GLY A 26 15.04 7.30 -1.05
N ASN A 27 14.71 8.59 -1.15
CA ASN A 27 14.37 9.41 0.00
C ASN A 27 12.92 9.16 0.44
N ILE A 28 12.70 8.01 1.05
CA ILE A 28 11.42 7.59 1.62
C ILE A 28 11.62 7.24 3.09
N THR A 29 10.61 7.52 3.90
CA THR A 29 10.55 7.28 5.33
C THR A 29 9.56 6.16 5.65
N GLU A 30 9.69 5.58 6.83
CA GLU A 30 8.75 4.59 7.37
C GLU A 30 7.31 5.15 7.43
N ASN A 31 7.18 6.44 7.75
CA ASN A 31 5.89 7.13 7.78
C ASN A 31 5.20 7.16 6.40
N GLU A 32 5.95 7.38 5.32
CA GLU A 32 5.42 7.36 3.95
C GLU A 32 4.98 5.95 3.53
N VAL A 33 5.70 4.92 3.98
CA VAL A 33 5.30 3.52 3.79
C VAL A 33 3.97 3.23 4.50
N VAL A 34 3.86 3.60 5.77
CA VAL A 34 2.64 3.40 6.58
C VAL A 34 1.45 4.17 5.98
N ALA A 35 1.65 5.43 5.59
CA ALA A 35 0.63 6.23 4.93
C ALA A 35 0.16 5.57 3.63
N THR A 36 1.08 5.05 2.82
CA THR A 36 0.75 4.36 1.56
C THR A 36 -0.05 3.07 1.80
N LEU A 37 0.31 2.29 2.83
CA LEU A 37 -0.44 1.09 3.21
C LEU A 37 -1.88 1.42 3.62
N SER A 38 -2.10 2.52 4.33
CA SER A 38 -3.46 2.97 4.69
C SER A 38 -4.33 3.25 3.46
N ILE A 39 -3.75 3.81 2.39
CA ILE A 39 -4.46 4.09 1.13
C ILE A 39 -4.72 2.82 0.32
N ILE A 40 -3.82 1.83 0.42
CA ILE A 40 -4.05 0.49 -0.15
C ILE A 40 -5.27 -0.15 0.52
N GLU A 41 -5.32 -0.17 1.85
CA GLU A 41 -6.46 -0.71 2.59
C GLU A 41 -7.77 0.05 2.29
N LYS A 42 -7.74 1.38 2.26
CA LYS A 42 -8.89 2.20 1.84
C LYS A 42 -9.39 1.78 0.46
N THR A 43 -8.48 1.66 -0.51
CA THR A 43 -8.83 1.25 -1.88
C THR A 43 -9.42 -0.16 -1.92
N LEU A 44 -8.86 -1.10 -1.15
CA LEU A 44 -9.39 -2.48 -1.05
C LEU A 44 -10.80 -2.49 -0.46
N SER A 45 -11.06 -1.66 0.56
CA SER A 45 -12.39 -1.51 1.15
C SER A 45 -13.41 -0.92 0.15
N GLU A 46 -13.03 0.09 -0.64
CA GLU A 46 -13.90 0.71 -1.65
C GLU A 46 -14.32 -0.26 -2.76
N ILE A 47 -13.47 -1.26 -3.08
CA ILE A 47 -13.79 -2.32 -4.03
C ILE A 47 -14.41 -3.56 -3.37
N ASN A 48 -14.84 -3.46 -2.10
CA ASN A 48 -15.47 -4.52 -1.32
C ASN A 48 -14.61 -5.80 -1.17
N TYR A 49 -13.28 -5.66 -1.14
CA TYR A 49 -12.40 -6.78 -0.84
C TYR A 49 -12.54 -7.17 0.64
N ASN A 50 -12.61 -8.47 0.94
CA ASN A 50 -12.77 -8.94 2.32
C ASN A 50 -11.42 -9.05 3.03
N PHE A 51 -11.18 -8.15 3.98
CA PHE A 51 -10.00 -8.14 4.85
C PHE A 51 -10.31 -7.41 6.17
N LYS A 52 -9.42 -7.53 7.15
CA LYS A 52 -9.51 -6.75 8.40
C LYS A 52 -8.85 -5.38 8.19
N LEU A 53 -9.62 -4.31 8.29
CA LEU A 53 -9.10 -2.94 8.26
C LEU A 53 -8.04 -2.73 9.35
N GLY A 54 -6.96 -2.07 9.01
CA GLY A 54 -5.80 -1.81 9.86
C GLY A 54 -4.82 -2.98 9.97
N ALA A 55 -5.08 -4.14 9.36
CA ALA A 55 -4.21 -5.30 9.52
C ALA A 55 -2.81 -5.11 8.91
N GLY A 56 -2.73 -4.53 7.72
CA GLY A 56 -1.46 -4.24 7.05
C GLY A 56 -0.74 -3.05 7.67
N VAL A 57 -1.49 -1.99 8.02
CA VAL A 57 -0.96 -0.81 8.73
C VAL A 57 -0.34 -1.23 10.07
N GLY A 58 -1.11 -1.90 10.93
CA GLY A 58 -0.61 -2.32 12.24
C GLY A 58 0.54 -3.31 12.16
N ALA A 59 0.56 -4.19 11.16
CA ALA A 59 1.71 -5.06 10.92
C ALA A 59 2.98 -4.28 10.54
N ALA A 60 2.84 -3.24 9.70
CA ALA A 60 3.96 -2.39 9.32
C ALA A 60 4.46 -1.54 10.49
N GLU A 61 3.57 -0.92 11.26
CA GLU A 61 3.94 -0.14 12.45
C GLU A 61 4.69 -1.00 13.48
N ASN A 62 4.23 -2.23 13.72
CA ASN A 62 4.91 -3.17 14.63
C ASN A 62 6.34 -3.55 14.19
N ILE A 63 6.68 -3.40 12.91
CA ILE A 63 8.02 -3.71 12.39
C ILE A 63 8.87 -2.45 12.25
N LEU A 64 8.28 -1.38 11.73
CA LEU A 64 8.99 -0.15 11.39
C LEU A 64 9.16 0.78 12.59
N PHE A 65 8.21 0.79 13.53
CA PHE A 65 8.26 1.68 14.69
C PHE A 65 8.69 0.99 15.98
N ALA A 66 8.68 -0.34 16.03
CA ALA A 66 9.26 -1.08 17.14
C ALA A 66 10.79 -0.91 17.11
N LYS A 67 11.34 -0.34 18.19
CA LYS A 67 12.78 -0.28 18.42
C LYS A 67 13.26 -1.47 19.22
#